data_AF-A0A2V9B3P4-F1
#
_entry.id   AF-A0A2V9B3P4-F1
#
_cell.length_a   1.000
_cell.length_b   1.000
_cell.length_c   1.000
_cell.angle_alpha   90.00
_cell.angle_beta   90.00
_cell.angle_gamma   90.00
#
_symmetry.space_group_name_H-M   'P 1'
#
loop_
_entity.id
_entity.type
_entity.pdbx_description
1 polymer ?
#
loop_
_entity_poly.entity_id
_entity_poly.type
_entity_poly.pdbx_seq_one_letter_code
_entity_poly.pdbx_strand_id
1 'polypeptide(L)'
;MDSISDRRSSFRARHGALRWTLAGILSVAQFSPAAFAADPKQPSALPEKAADPGAARTSIFRSGVLETKEGLTLRLVADLGSVNIMPIQAGSSPVVRYTVHVETDARGAAAAQLLKNYSLKAGTSSTGVEIAGQLFPQGAHYTNAQFWVQFEIAVPRNYNLEVNTDAGDIATGDLGGAAVLKTQGGNIIAGKIGRAGLALHGRPVAKLETEGGHIKVLDVAGDLTAFTAGGHINAGNISGDASLHSGGGHIRARQIGGRADLETAGGNITVGQAASFVSVHTGGGQIDFGEVKGSVRAQTGGGGIHVIYVSGPMEVESNGGSICLTGASGAVQAATSGGSITAWINPNAPPGSGPVRLEAPSQLASGTGDIIVYIPRNLAVNIDAVVANGTEQHIEADAGLHLTMQRPPNGVGQVRAVGVLNGGGAPLKLRTTAGKIRLQYLDAQVALRDSLIQEQQDRLNKRFVEVGFPPLSFIGPESRPSIPPPATPDKMEQKNSGTDWLEDFLGDLERRFRGSISESQDDFLKRLTYHPDPIYPTLAQRAGIHGFVTLQVKFTKDGRVEVEKVLEGEPALVDAAIDAVNRWRGTPAWVKGKQVEVVSTLKFDFQLR
;
A
#
# COMPACT_ATOMS: atom_id res chain seq x y z
N MET A 1 33.60 -45.19 44.88
CA MET A 1 34.85 -44.42 44.67
C MET A 1 34.81 -43.76 43.29
N ASP A 2 34.55 -42.48 43.11
CA ASP A 2 33.48 -41.61 43.57
C ASP A 2 33.50 -40.39 42.62
N SER A 3 32.33 -40.02 42.11
CA SER A 3 31.83 -38.67 41.79
C SER A 3 32.81 -37.53 41.39
N ILE A 4 32.68 -37.10 40.12
CA ILE A 4 32.32 -35.75 39.62
C ILE A 4 32.78 -34.50 40.42
N SER A 5 33.54 -33.61 39.76
CA SER A 5 33.38 -32.12 39.72
C SER A 5 34.50 -31.52 38.84
N ASP A 6 34.25 -30.81 37.74
CA ASP A 6 33.74 -29.42 37.56
C ASP A 6 34.78 -28.32 37.82
N ARG A 7 35.08 -27.51 36.79
CA ARG A 7 35.71 -26.17 36.88
C ARG A 7 35.67 -25.42 35.53
N ARG A 8 34.77 -24.45 35.42
CA ARG A 8 34.80 -23.31 34.48
C ARG A 8 35.40 -22.06 35.17
N SER A 9 36.25 -21.32 34.47
CA SER A 9 36.81 -19.99 34.81
C SER A 9 35.85 -18.86 34.37
N SER A 10 35.33 -17.98 35.24
CA SER A 10 35.82 -16.63 35.68
C SER A 10 35.94 -15.59 34.53
N PHE A 11 35.37 -14.37 34.54
CA PHE A 11 35.42 -13.31 35.57
C PHE A 11 34.35 -12.18 35.37
N ARG A 12 33.69 -11.80 36.48
CA ARG A 12 33.10 -10.52 36.97
C ARG A 12 32.14 -9.62 36.15
N ALA A 13 30.93 -9.47 36.73
CA ALA A 13 30.19 -8.20 36.86
C ALA A 13 29.71 -8.04 38.33
N ARG A 14 29.68 -6.81 38.87
CA ARG A 14 29.22 -6.48 40.22
C ARG A 14 27.94 -5.63 40.14
N HIS A 15 26.85 -6.13 40.71
CA HIS A 15 25.73 -5.35 41.21
C HIS A 15 25.45 -5.75 42.66
N GLY A 16 25.16 -4.78 43.52
CA GLY A 16 24.78 -4.98 44.92
C GLY A 16 23.60 -4.09 45.27
N ALA A 17 22.48 -4.73 45.56
CA ALA A 17 21.29 -4.17 46.15
C ALA A 17 21.43 -4.06 47.68
N LEU A 18 20.58 -3.27 48.35
CA LEU A 18 19.87 -3.75 49.55
C LEU A 18 18.66 -2.88 49.92
N ARG A 19 17.50 -3.53 50.06
CA ARG A 19 16.31 -3.10 50.81
C ARG A 19 16.53 -3.34 52.30
N TRP A 20 15.83 -2.63 53.20
CA TRP A 20 15.10 -3.22 54.34
C TRP A 20 13.97 -2.27 54.80
N THR A 21 12.82 -2.88 55.12
CA THR A 21 11.59 -2.31 55.67
C THR A 21 11.60 -2.29 57.20
N LEU A 22 10.92 -1.35 57.86
CA LEU A 22 10.01 -1.64 59.01
C LEU A 22 9.19 -0.40 59.42
N ALA A 23 8.01 -0.66 59.99
CA ALA A 23 6.90 0.26 60.22
C ALA A 23 6.73 0.68 61.69
N GLY A 24 6.05 1.82 61.89
CA GLY A 24 5.07 2.04 62.96
C GLY A 24 5.53 2.79 64.21
N ILE A 25 4.91 3.94 64.49
CA ILE A 25 4.19 4.30 65.74
C ILE A 25 3.41 5.61 65.49
N LEU A 26 2.13 5.60 65.87
CA LEU A 26 1.20 6.74 65.91
C LEU A 26 1.48 7.61 67.15
N SER A 27 1.36 8.93 67.03
CA SER A 27 0.93 9.81 68.13
C SER A 27 0.29 11.08 67.58
N VAL A 28 -0.93 11.35 68.04
CA VAL A 28 -1.76 12.52 67.73
C VAL A 28 -1.51 13.58 68.80
N ALA A 29 -1.28 14.84 68.39
CA ALA A 29 -1.61 16.01 69.19
C ALA A 29 -1.84 17.22 68.28
N GLN A 30 -3.08 17.73 68.30
CA GLN A 30 -3.42 19.10 67.90
C GLN A 30 -3.23 20.02 69.11
N PHE A 31 -2.72 21.25 68.93
CA PHE A 31 -3.27 22.51 69.47
C PHE A 31 -2.43 23.71 68.98
N SER A 32 -3.11 24.85 68.82
CA SER A 32 -2.80 26.01 67.98
C SER A 32 -1.85 27.07 68.62
N PRO A 33 -1.83 28.37 68.20
CA PRO A 33 -0.69 29.04 67.57
C PRO A 33 -0.06 30.16 68.44
N ALA A 34 1.11 30.67 68.05
CA ALA A 34 1.54 32.01 68.46
C ALA A 34 2.45 32.65 67.41
N ALA A 35 2.08 33.88 67.06
CA ALA A 35 2.66 34.72 66.03
C ALA A 35 3.96 35.40 66.50
N PHE A 36 4.85 35.71 65.56
CA PHE A 36 5.51 37.02 65.50
C PHE A 36 5.78 37.42 64.05
N ALA A 37 5.56 38.70 63.80
CA ALA A 37 5.35 39.34 62.52
C ALA A 37 6.64 39.69 61.77
N ALA A 38 6.54 39.73 60.44
CA ALA A 38 7.37 40.56 59.58
C ALA A 38 6.45 41.22 58.52
N ASP A 39 6.52 42.55 58.45
CA ASP A 39 5.75 43.43 57.55
C ASP A 39 6.21 43.34 56.07
N PRO A 40 5.41 43.85 55.11
CA PRO A 40 5.22 43.24 53.80
C PRO A 40 6.23 43.71 52.75
N LYS A 41 6.83 42.77 52.02
CA LYS A 41 7.31 43.03 50.65
C LYS A 41 6.18 42.74 49.67
N GLN A 42 5.95 43.71 48.79
CA GLN A 42 4.95 43.70 47.70
C GLN A 42 4.84 42.31 47.03
N PRO A 43 3.61 41.85 46.73
CA PRO A 43 3.44 40.61 45.99
C PRO A 43 4.07 40.78 44.60
N SER A 44 5.12 40.01 44.33
CA SER A 44 5.55 39.71 42.97
C SER A 44 4.36 39.13 42.23
N ALA A 45 4.01 39.73 41.09
CA ALA A 45 2.89 39.34 40.26
C ALA A 45 2.84 37.82 40.07
N LEU A 46 1.64 37.25 40.28
CA LEU A 46 1.32 35.86 40.00
C LEU A 46 1.84 35.47 38.61
N PRO A 47 2.37 34.24 38.41
CA PRO A 47 2.66 33.74 37.07
C PRO A 47 1.37 33.78 36.27
N GLU A 48 1.37 34.61 35.22
CA GLU A 48 0.22 34.82 34.36
C GLU A 48 -0.19 33.47 33.76
N LYS A 49 -1.47 33.12 33.94
CA LYS A 49 -2.09 31.87 33.52
C LYS A 49 -1.83 31.61 32.03
N ALA A 50 -1.58 30.34 31.67
CA ALA A 50 -1.46 29.90 30.28
C ALA A 50 -2.61 30.48 29.43
N ALA A 51 -2.23 31.15 28.35
CA ALA A 51 -3.11 32.02 27.59
C ALA A 51 -4.14 31.27 26.73
N ASP A 52 -5.29 31.92 26.48
CA ASP A 52 -6.28 31.52 25.48
C ASP A 52 -5.67 31.40 24.06
N PRO A 53 -6.12 30.42 23.26
CA PRO A 53 -5.66 30.21 21.89
C PRO A 53 -6.22 31.32 20.96
N GLY A 54 -5.54 32.47 20.91
CA GLY A 54 -5.94 33.57 20.02
C GLY A 54 -5.20 34.90 20.18
N ALA A 55 -4.34 35.07 21.19
CA ALA A 55 -3.54 36.28 21.34
C ALA A 55 -2.33 36.30 20.38
N ALA A 56 -2.02 37.47 19.81
CA ALA A 56 -0.90 37.67 18.89
C ALA A 56 0.44 37.29 19.56
N ARG A 57 1.11 36.28 19.00
CA ARG A 57 2.43 35.81 19.43
C ARG A 57 3.52 36.73 18.89
N THR A 58 4.67 36.76 19.56
CA THR A 58 5.82 37.56 19.08
C THR A 58 6.65 36.70 18.14
N SER A 59 7.00 37.23 16.97
CA SER A 59 7.82 36.52 15.99
C SER A 59 8.93 37.37 15.37
N ILE A 60 9.93 36.70 14.81
CA ILE A 60 10.99 37.30 14.00
C ILE A 60 11.17 36.51 12.69
N PHE A 61 11.57 37.22 11.65
CA PHE A 61 11.98 36.64 10.38
C PHE A 61 13.46 36.88 10.15
N ARG A 62 14.19 35.84 9.73
CA ARG A 62 15.56 35.95 9.25
C ARG A 62 15.65 35.37 7.86
N SER A 63 16.04 36.17 6.88
CA SER A 63 16.16 35.74 5.50
C SER A 63 17.52 36.11 4.90
N GLY A 64 17.87 35.42 3.82
CA GLY A 64 19.10 35.68 3.09
C GLY A 64 19.14 34.95 1.75
N VAL A 65 20.09 35.37 0.92
CA VAL A 65 20.37 34.78 -0.39
C VAL A 65 21.86 34.48 -0.46
N LEU A 66 22.19 33.25 -0.85
CA LEU A 66 23.55 32.75 -0.95
C LEU A 66 23.80 32.27 -2.39
N GLU A 67 24.81 32.86 -3.04
CA GLU A 67 25.23 32.43 -4.38
C GLU A 67 25.88 31.07 -4.34
N THR A 68 25.62 30.25 -5.37
CA THR A 68 26.05 28.86 -5.35
C THR A 68 26.09 28.26 -6.76
N LYS A 69 26.24 26.93 -6.90
CA LYS A 69 26.35 26.25 -8.21
C LYS A 69 25.59 24.93 -8.19
N GLU A 70 24.96 24.55 -9.30
CA GLU A 70 24.29 23.25 -9.40
C GLU A 70 25.21 22.06 -9.04
N GLY A 71 24.62 20.99 -8.49
CA GLY A 71 25.34 19.78 -8.09
C GLY A 71 26.00 19.84 -6.71
N LEU A 72 25.99 20.99 -6.05
CA LEU A 72 26.47 21.15 -4.68
C LEU A 72 25.41 20.71 -3.65
N THR A 73 25.77 20.79 -2.37
CA THR A 73 24.95 20.28 -1.26
C THR A 73 24.42 21.41 -0.38
N LEU A 74 23.14 21.39 -0.04
CA LEU A 74 22.61 22.15 1.09
C LEU A 74 22.73 21.28 2.35
N ARG A 75 23.48 21.77 3.34
CA ARG A 75 23.54 21.17 4.67
C ARG A 75 22.76 22.03 5.66
N LEU A 76 21.68 21.49 6.18
CA LEU A 76 20.86 22.12 7.21
C LEU A 76 20.94 21.31 8.50
N VAL A 77 21.31 21.96 9.60
CA VAL A 77 21.22 21.39 10.95
C VAL A 77 20.34 22.31 11.80
N ALA A 78 19.27 21.77 12.37
CA ALA A 78 18.36 22.53 13.23
C ALA A 78 17.94 21.72 14.45
N ASP A 79 18.07 22.26 15.65
CA ASP A 79 17.54 21.60 16.85
C ASP A 79 16.00 21.56 16.84
N LEU A 80 15.36 22.64 16.40
CA LEU A 80 13.91 22.78 16.32
C LEU A 80 13.51 23.40 14.99
N GLY A 81 12.49 22.84 14.35
CA GLY A 81 11.71 23.48 13.32
C GLY A 81 11.33 22.60 12.15
N SER A 82 10.15 22.87 11.60
CA SER A 82 9.74 22.26 10.33
C SER A 82 10.52 22.87 9.18
N VAL A 83 10.94 22.04 8.25
CA VAL A 83 11.78 22.40 7.11
C VAL A 83 11.00 22.16 5.83
N ASN A 84 10.78 23.20 5.04
CA ASN A 84 10.17 23.13 3.72
C ASN A 84 11.18 23.55 2.66
N ILE A 85 11.57 22.63 1.79
CA ILE A 85 12.57 22.84 0.74
C ILE A 85 11.92 22.79 -0.63
N MET A 86 11.98 23.91 -1.35
CA MET A 86 11.40 24.05 -2.67
C MET A 86 12.48 24.19 -3.75
N PRO A 87 12.43 23.39 -4.82
CA PRO A 87 13.31 23.63 -5.97
C PRO A 87 12.93 24.93 -6.68
N ILE A 88 13.91 25.77 -7.01
CA ILE A 88 13.71 26.93 -7.89
C ILE A 88 13.40 26.48 -9.33
N GLN A 89 12.80 27.36 -10.11
CA GLN A 89 12.46 27.08 -11.51
C GLN A 89 13.73 26.84 -12.34
N ALA A 90 13.65 25.87 -13.26
CA ALA A 90 14.75 25.57 -14.18
C ALA A 90 15.14 26.82 -14.99
N GLY A 91 16.45 27.05 -15.15
CA GLY A 91 16.99 28.23 -15.85
C GLY A 91 17.14 29.49 -14.99
N SER A 92 16.76 29.44 -13.71
CA SER A 92 17.04 30.52 -12.75
C SER A 92 18.51 30.51 -12.32
N SER A 93 19.05 31.67 -11.91
CA SER A 93 20.38 31.74 -11.31
C SER A 93 20.51 30.79 -10.11
N PRO A 94 21.62 30.04 -9.98
CA PRO A 94 21.81 29.06 -8.91
C PRO A 94 22.10 29.77 -7.59
N VAL A 95 21.03 30.11 -6.87
CA VAL A 95 21.07 30.70 -5.53
C VAL A 95 20.30 29.83 -4.55
N VAL A 96 20.74 29.80 -3.30
CA VAL A 96 19.91 29.32 -2.19
C VAL A 96 19.27 30.53 -1.52
N ARG A 97 17.94 30.55 -1.45
CA ARG A 97 17.19 31.55 -0.68
C ARG A 97 16.64 30.88 0.56
N TYR A 98 16.77 31.51 1.71
CA TYR A 98 16.19 30.98 2.94
C TYR A 98 15.39 32.07 3.66
N THR A 99 14.32 31.64 4.31
CA THR A 99 13.55 32.41 5.28
C THR A 99 13.32 31.52 6.49
N VAL A 100 13.67 32.02 7.67
CA VAL A 100 13.45 31.35 8.95
C VAL A 100 12.49 32.20 9.76
N HIS A 101 11.30 31.65 10.03
CA HIS A 101 10.30 32.27 10.89
C HIS A 101 10.41 31.63 12.27
N VAL A 102 10.62 32.44 13.31
CA VAL A 102 10.71 31.99 14.69
C VAL A 102 9.64 32.72 15.50
N GLU A 103 8.79 31.95 16.15
CA GLU A 103 7.68 32.42 16.97
C GLU A 103 7.80 31.84 18.39
N THR A 104 7.36 32.60 19.40
CA THR A 104 7.24 32.13 20.78
C THR A 104 5.93 32.58 21.41
N ASP A 105 5.42 31.80 22.35
CA ASP A 105 4.25 32.14 23.18
C ASP A 105 4.59 33.11 24.33
N ALA A 106 5.89 33.33 24.59
CA ALA A 106 6.35 34.35 25.53
C ALA A 106 5.90 35.75 25.11
N ARG A 107 5.72 36.64 26.08
CA ARG A 107 5.22 38.01 25.87
C ARG A 107 6.21 39.09 26.34
N GLY A 108 6.01 40.30 25.82
CA GLY A 108 6.75 41.49 26.25
C GLY A 108 8.25 41.42 26.03
N ALA A 109 9.02 42.06 26.91
CA ALA A 109 10.48 42.12 26.80
C ALA A 109 11.17 40.74 26.87
N ALA A 110 10.56 39.78 27.59
CA ALA A 110 11.06 38.41 27.68
C ALA A 110 11.04 37.71 26.32
N ALA A 111 9.95 37.87 25.54
CA ALA A 111 9.84 37.31 24.20
C ALA A 111 10.95 37.83 23.27
N ALA A 112 11.18 39.15 23.27
CA ALA A 112 12.21 39.76 22.45
C ALA A 112 13.63 39.28 22.83
N GLN A 113 13.89 39.01 24.11
CA GLN A 113 15.17 38.50 24.58
C GLN A 113 15.36 37.02 24.22
N LEU A 114 14.31 36.20 24.32
CA LEU A 114 14.31 34.81 23.90
C LEU A 114 14.57 34.66 22.40
N LEU A 115 13.89 35.47 21.56
CA LEU A 115 14.07 35.45 20.11
C LEU A 115 15.47 35.94 19.67
N LYS A 116 16.11 36.82 20.46
CA LYS A 116 17.51 37.21 20.24
C LYS A 116 18.50 36.07 20.50
N ASN A 117 18.18 35.17 21.42
CA ASN A 117 19.03 34.03 21.77
C ASN A 117 19.01 32.92 20.72
N TYR A 118 18.07 32.94 19.79
CA TYR A 118 18.08 32.04 18.64
C TYR A 118 19.26 32.37 17.71
N SER A 119 20.16 31.40 17.53
CA SER A 119 21.32 31.50 16.66
C SER A 119 20.98 30.94 15.29
N LEU A 120 21.14 31.77 14.26
CA LEU A 120 21.07 31.34 12.87
C LEU A 120 22.39 31.70 12.20
N LYS A 121 23.12 30.69 11.73
CA LYS A 121 24.33 30.85 10.91
C LYS A 121 24.04 30.33 9.53
N ALA A 122 24.34 31.12 8.51
CA ALA A 122 24.19 30.73 7.11
C ALA A 122 25.43 31.20 6.34
N GLY A 123 25.96 30.34 5.49
CA GLY A 123 27.17 30.64 4.72
C GLY A 123 27.37 29.72 3.53
N THR A 124 28.28 30.10 2.65
CA THR A 124 28.71 29.30 1.50
C THR A 124 30.03 28.61 1.82
N SER A 125 30.19 27.39 1.32
CA SER A 125 31.42 26.61 1.41
C SER A 125 31.78 26.02 0.05
N SER A 126 32.94 25.37 -0.06
CA SER A 126 33.35 24.71 -1.32
C SER A 126 32.41 23.56 -1.71
N THR A 127 31.69 22.99 -0.75
CA THR A 127 30.76 21.88 -0.95
C THR A 127 29.31 22.31 -1.15
N GLY A 128 28.99 23.61 -0.97
CA GLY A 128 27.66 24.17 -1.20
C GLY A 128 27.27 25.22 -0.18
N VAL A 129 26.11 25.05 0.45
CA VAL A 129 25.52 26.01 1.40
C VAL A 129 25.30 25.32 2.74
N GLU A 130 25.66 26.01 3.81
CA GLU A 130 25.49 25.51 5.18
C GLU A 130 24.60 26.47 5.96
N ILE A 131 23.55 25.92 6.59
CA ILE A 131 22.62 26.63 7.44
C ILE A 131 22.52 25.88 8.78
N ALA A 132 22.70 26.59 9.88
CA ALA A 132 22.61 26.04 11.23
C ALA A 132 21.70 26.90 12.10
N GLY A 133 20.62 26.31 12.60
CA GLY A 133 19.70 26.91 13.57
C GLY A 133 19.87 26.24 14.94
N GLN A 134 20.10 27.04 15.98
CA GLN A 134 20.25 26.54 17.35
C GLN A 134 19.60 27.50 18.35
N LEU A 135 18.82 26.93 19.26
CA LEU A 135 18.27 27.56 20.44
C LEU A 135 19.14 27.19 21.65
N PHE A 136 19.90 28.16 22.19
CA PHE A 136 20.82 27.87 23.29
C PHE A 136 20.06 27.47 24.58
N PRO A 137 20.47 26.39 25.28
CA PRO A 137 19.80 25.88 26.49
C PRO A 137 19.64 26.89 27.63
N GLN A 138 20.54 27.86 27.73
CA GLN A 138 20.50 28.89 28.79
C GLN A 138 19.29 29.84 28.67
N GLY A 139 18.60 29.89 27.52
CA GLY A 139 17.34 30.62 27.35
C GLY A 139 16.09 29.83 27.78
N ALA A 140 16.15 28.50 27.80
CA ALA A 140 15.00 27.63 28.10
C ALA A 140 14.79 27.42 29.61
N HIS A 141 15.79 27.71 30.46
CA HIS A 141 15.67 27.55 31.91
C HIS A 141 14.92 28.68 32.63
N TYR A 142 14.55 29.77 31.95
CA TYR A 142 13.90 30.92 32.59
C TYR A 142 12.39 31.02 32.39
N THR A 143 11.81 30.28 31.44
CA THR A 143 10.36 30.34 31.18
C THR A 143 9.93 29.07 30.46
N ASN A 144 8.78 28.50 30.85
CA ASN A 144 8.10 27.37 30.22
C ASN A 144 7.54 27.72 28.82
N ALA A 145 8.30 28.49 28.03
CA ALA A 145 7.91 29.09 26.77
C ALA A 145 8.14 28.11 25.62
N GLN A 146 7.16 28.01 24.75
CA GLN A 146 7.21 27.21 23.54
C GLN A 146 7.78 28.05 22.39
N PHE A 147 8.48 27.36 21.49
CA PHE A 147 9.02 27.93 20.25
C PHE A 147 8.48 27.17 19.06
N TRP A 148 8.12 27.90 18.02
CA TRP A 148 7.83 27.37 16.70
C TRP A 148 8.83 27.95 15.72
N VAL A 149 9.53 27.07 15.00
CA VAL A 149 10.51 27.45 13.99
C VAL A 149 10.09 26.84 12.66
N GLN A 150 10.12 27.64 11.61
CA GLN A 150 9.81 27.20 10.26
C GLN A 150 10.90 27.69 9.30
N PHE A 151 11.54 26.75 8.62
CA PHE A 151 12.51 27.01 7.56
C PHE A 151 11.83 26.87 6.21
N GLU A 152 11.90 27.92 5.40
CA GLU A 152 11.51 27.89 3.99
C GLU A 152 12.76 28.13 3.15
N ILE A 153 13.19 27.12 2.40
CA ILE A 153 14.46 27.17 1.67
C ILE A 153 14.21 26.85 0.21
N ALA A 154 14.58 27.76 -0.67
CA ALA A 154 14.58 27.54 -2.10
C ALA A 154 15.98 27.14 -2.58
N VAL A 155 16.10 26.01 -3.27
CA VAL A 155 17.38 25.44 -3.75
C VAL A 155 17.38 25.22 -5.27
N PRO A 156 18.55 25.22 -5.95
CA PRO A 156 18.64 24.77 -7.34
C PRO A 156 18.21 23.31 -7.50
N ARG A 157 17.56 22.97 -8.63
CA ARG A 157 16.95 21.64 -8.83
C ARG A 157 17.92 20.48 -8.66
N ASN A 158 19.15 20.62 -9.12
CA ASN A 158 20.16 19.57 -9.09
C ASN A 158 21.00 19.60 -7.80
N TYR A 159 20.44 20.10 -6.68
CA TYR A 159 21.12 20.09 -5.38
C TYR A 159 21.01 18.76 -4.69
N ASN A 160 22.07 18.43 -3.96
CA ASN A 160 22.00 17.41 -2.92
C ASN A 160 21.51 18.06 -1.62
N LEU A 161 20.77 17.30 -0.82
CA LEU A 161 20.29 17.74 0.49
C LEU A 161 20.87 16.87 1.60
N GLU A 162 21.37 17.51 2.65
CA GLU A 162 21.67 16.90 3.94
C GLU A 162 20.94 17.71 5.01
N VAL A 163 19.76 17.26 5.40
CA VAL A 163 18.90 17.94 6.37
C VAL A 163 18.81 17.08 7.62
N ASN A 164 19.23 17.64 8.74
CA ASN A 164 19.05 17.04 10.05
C ASN A 164 18.29 18.01 10.94
N THR A 165 17.18 17.56 11.50
CA THR A 165 16.49 18.30 12.55
C THR A 165 16.12 17.42 13.73
N ASP A 166 16.22 17.90 14.97
CA ASP A 166 15.80 17.06 16.11
C ASP A 166 14.26 17.04 16.22
N ALA A 167 13.57 18.12 15.83
CA ALA A 167 12.12 18.19 15.87
C ALA A 167 11.52 18.99 14.71
N GLY A 168 10.43 18.49 14.14
CA GLY A 168 9.70 19.14 13.05
C GLY A 168 9.62 18.27 11.79
N ASP A 169 8.67 18.60 10.92
CA ASP A 169 8.46 17.89 9.66
C ASP A 169 9.50 18.34 8.62
N ILE A 170 9.93 17.43 7.75
CA ILE A 170 10.75 17.77 6.59
C ILE A 170 9.91 17.54 5.33
N ALA A 171 9.63 18.62 4.60
CA ALA A 171 9.00 18.58 3.30
C ALA A 171 10.00 19.01 2.22
N THR A 172 10.04 18.28 1.12
CA THR A 172 10.77 18.72 -0.08
C THR A 172 10.03 18.39 -1.37
N GLY A 173 10.13 19.29 -2.35
CA GLY A 173 9.63 19.07 -3.70
C GLY A 173 10.49 18.10 -4.51
N ASP A 174 10.43 18.22 -5.84
CA ASP A 174 11.23 17.40 -6.74
C ASP A 174 12.69 17.88 -6.80
N LEU A 175 13.62 16.96 -6.60
CA LEU A 175 15.06 17.20 -6.56
C LEU A 175 15.76 16.27 -7.55
N GLY A 176 16.65 16.83 -8.36
CA GLY A 176 17.49 16.06 -9.28
C GLY A 176 18.74 15.46 -8.64
N GLY A 177 19.12 15.91 -7.44
CA GLY A 177 20.24 15.38 -6.65
C GLY A 177 19.81 14.34 -5.60
N ALA A 178 20.76 13.94 -4.75
CA ALA A 178 20.51 13.00 -3.66
C ALA A 178 20.00 13.70 -2.40
N ALA A 179 19.28 12.97 -1.54
CA ALA A 179 18.72 13.54 -0.31
C ALA A 179 18.97 12.63 0.88
N VAL A 180 19.54 13.21 1.94
CA VAL A 180 19.66 12.63 3.27
C VAL A 180 18.81 13.49 4.21
N LEU A 181 17.65 12.98 4.61
CA LEU A 181 16.67 13.71 5.43
C LEU A 181 16.49 12.96 6.74
N LYS A 182 16.72 13.64 7.86
CA LYS A 182 16.63 13.06 9.21
C LYS A 182 15.86 13.97 10.13
N THR A 183 14.87 13.40 10.81
CA THR A 183 14.12 14.06 11.90
C THR A 183 13.94 13.08 13.07
N GLN A 184 13.82 13.51 14.33
CA GLN A 184 13.42 12.53 15.37
C GLN A 184 11.90 12.36 15.40
N GLY A 185 11.15 13.45 15.55
CA GLY A 185 9.70 13.37 15.76
C GLY A 185 8.83 13.49 14.51
N GLY A 186 9.29 14.22 13.49
CA GLY A 186 8.43 14.68 12.41
C GLY A 186 8.27 13.71 11.24
N ASN A 187 7.33 14.04 10.36
CA ASN A 187 7.12 13.36 9.10
C ASN A 187 8.14 13.81 8.06
N ILE A 188 8.48 12.92 7.14
CA ILE A 188 9.27 13.25 5.95
C ILE A 188 8.36 13.09 4.73
N ILE A 189 8.16 14.17 3.99
CA ILE A 189 7.42 14.18 2.73
C ILE A 189 8.37 14.66 1.63
N ALA A 190 8.71 13.78 0.70
CA ALA A 190 9.56 14.11 -0.43
C ALA A 190 8.83 13.90 -1.76
N GLY A 191 9.10 14.80 -2.71
CA GLY A 191 8.73 14.63 -4.11
C GLY A 191 9.56 13.54 -4.79
N LYS A 192 9.91 13.77 -6.05
CA LYS A 192 10.83 12.90 -6.79
C LYS A 192 12.27 13.20 -6.38
N ILE A 193 13.05 12.18 -6.04
CA ILE A 193 14.47 12.34 -5.66
C ILE A 193 15.37 11.67 -6.70
N GLY A 194 16.37 12.42 -7.13
CA GLY A 194 17.34 12.01 -8.15
C GLY A 194 16.82 12.19 -9.57
N ARG A 195 17.67 11.83 -10.51
CA ARG A 195 17.40 11.83 -11.95
C ARG A 195 17.84 10.51 -12.57
N ALA A 196 17.24 10.15 -13.69
CA ALA A 196 17.64 8.94 -14.41
C ALA A 196 19.15 8.95 -14.71
N GLY A 197 19.83 7.84 -14.42
CA GLY A 197 21.29 7.70 -14.57
C GLY A 197 22.13 8.25 -13.41
N LEU A 198 21.51 8.83 -12.37
CA LEU A 198 22.21 9.18 -11.13
C LEU A 198 22.49 7.92 -10.31
N ALA A 199 23.61 7.25 -10.59
CA ALA A 199 24.12 6.16 -9.78
C ALA A 199 25.20 6.69 -8.82
N LEU A 200 24.93 6.58 -7.52
CA LEU A 200 25.92 6.84 -6.48
C LEU A 200 26.49 5.50 -6.03
N HIS A 201 27.71 5.19 -6.48
CA HIS A 201 28.37 3.91 -6.20
C HIS A 201 28.43 3.65 -4.68
N GLY A 202 27.65 2.66 -4.22
CA GLY A 202 27.60 2.26 -2.81
C GLY A 202 26.91 3.25 -1.87
N ARG A 203 26.17 4.25 -2.38
CA ARG A 203 25.38 5.17 -1.55
C ARG A 203 23.97 5.30 -2.11
N PRO A 204 22.93 5.28 -1.26
CA PRO A 204 21.59 5.49 -1.75
C PRO A 204 21.39 6.92 -2.26
N VAL A 205 20.54 7.06 -3.27
CA VAL A 205 20.10 8.36 -3.80
C VAL A 205 19.20 9.07 -2.79
N ALA A 206 18.41 8.30 -2.04
CA ALA A 206 17.57 8.82 -0.96
C ALA A 206 17.79 8.04 0.33
N LYS A 207 18.11 8.75 1.42
CA LYS A 207 18.20 8.21 2.77
C LYS A 207 17.29 9.01 3.70
N LEU A 208 16.20 8.40 4.14
CA LEU A 208 15.14 9.06 4.90
C LEU A 208 15.00 8.38 6.27
N GLU A 209 15.20 9.11 7.36
CA GLU A 209 15.15 8.55 8.72
C GLU A 209 14.26 9.41 9.63
N THR A 210 13.31 8.77 10.30
CA THR A 210 12.53 9.37 11.39
C THR A 210 12.38 8.41 12.56
N GLU A 211 12.19 8.88 13.79
CA GLU A 211 11.88 7.98 14.92
C GLU A 211 10.36 7.84 15.05
N GLY A 212 9.61 8.94 15.09
CA GLY A 212 8.16 8.91 15.31
C GLY A 212 7.28 9.04 14.06
N GLY A 213 7.75 9.75 13.03
CA GLY A 213 6.90 10.20 11.94
C GLY A 213 6.74 9.22 10.79
N HIS A 214 5.87 9.59 9.84
CA HIS A 214 5.66 8.88 8.59
C HIS A 214 6.64 9.36 7.51
N ILE A 215 7.05 8.44 6.65
CA ILE A 215 7.85 8.74 5.47
C ILE A 215 6.97 8.55 4.25
N LYS A 216 6.84 9.60 3.44
CA LYS A 216 6.24 9.55 2.11
C LYS A 216 7.24 10.07 1.09
N VAL A 217 7.55 9.28 0.08
CA VAL A 217 8.38 9.68 -1.06
C VAL A 217 7.66 9.34 -2.36
N LEU A 218 7.61 10.27 -3.31
CA LEU A 218 6.94 10.03 -4.59
C LEU A 218 7.71 9.02 -5.42
N ASP A 219 8.87 9.38 -5.96
CA ASP A 219 9.70 8.47 -6.75
C ASP A 219 11.18 8.66 -6.39
N VAL A 220 11.97 7.60 -6.53
CA VAL A 220 13.42 7.61 -6.35
C VAL A 220 14.07 7.02 -7.59
N ALA A 221 14.94 7.80 -8.24
CA ALA A 221 15.59 7.40 -9.49
C ALA A 221 16.75 6.39 -9.31
N GLY A 222 17.11 6.06 -8.08
CA GLY A 222 18.12 5.06 -7.72
C GLY A 222 17.73 4.34 -6.43
N ASP A 223 18.71 4.04 -5.58
CA ASP A 223 18.46 3.27 -4.36
C ASP A 223 17.82 4.14 -3.26
N LEU A 224 16.90 3.54 -2.49
CA LEU A 224 16.21 4.14 -1.36
C LEU A 224 16.50 3.36 -0.07
N THR A 225 16.92 4.08 0.97
CA THR A 225 16.91 3.60 2.35
C THR A 225 15.94 4.45 3.16
N ALA A 226 14.93 3.82 3.77
CA ALA A 226 13.96 4.50 4.60
C ALA A 226 13.80 3.78 5.94
N PHE A 227 13.88 4.52 7.04
CA PHE A 227 13.70 3.99 8.40
C PHE A 227 12.73 4.85 9.20
N THR A 228 11.77 4.20 9.86
CA THR A 228 10.91 4.83 10.87
C THR A 228 10.74 3.92 12.08
N ALA A 229 10.77 4.43 13.32
CA ALA A 229 10.57 3.56 14.49
C ALA A 229 9.08 3.24 14.73
N GLY A 230 8.14 4.12 14.35
CA GLY A 230 6.71 3.87 14.58
C GLY A 230 5.79 4.15 13.38
N GLY A 231 6.26 4.90 12.38
CA GLY A 231 5.41 5.42 11.31
C GLY A 231 5.26 4.50 10.09
N HIS A 232 4.45 4.95 9.14
CA HIS A 232 4.30 4.32 7.84
C HIS A 232 5.40 4.75 6.88
N ILE A 233 5.79 3.83 5.99
CA ILE A 233 6.63 4.14 4.84
C ILE A 233 5.80 3.95 3.57
N ASN A 234 5.60 5.02 2.82
CA ASN A 234 4.91 5.03 1.54
C ASN A 234 5.88 5.51 0.47
N ALA A 235 6.28 4.61 -0.43
CA ALA A 235 7.15 4.92 -1.57
C ALA A 235 6.43 4.61 -2.89
N GLY A 236 6.54 5.49 -3.87
CA GLY A 236 6.06 5.20 -5.23
C GLY A 236 7.06 4.33 -5.98
N ASN A 237 7.70 4.86 -7.03
CA ASN A 237 8.63 4.08 -7.85
C ASN A 237 10.06 4.22 -7.36
N ILE A 238 10.73 3.11 -7.10
CA ILE A 238 12.14 3.03 -6.76
C ILE A 238 12.84 2.34 -7.92
N SER A 239 13.73 3.03 -8.61
CA SER A 239 14.38 2.48 -9.81
C SER A 239 15.51 1.51 -9.48
N GLY A 240 16.15 1.69 -8.32
CA GLY A 240 17.21 0.82 -7.80
C GLY A 240 16.76 -0.08 -6.66
N ASP A 241 17.69 -0.35 -5.74
CA ASP A 241 17.45 -1.18 -4.56
C ASP A 241 16.64 -0.42 -3.49
N ALA A 242 15.84 -1.15 -2.70
CA ALA A 242 15.01 -0.60 -1.65
C ALA A 242 15.26 -1.32 -0.32
N SER A 243 15.62 -0.57 0.72
CA SER A 243 15.67 -1.03 2.11
C SER A 243 14.72 -0.19 2.95
N LEU A 244 13.55 -0.73 3.28
CA LEU A 244 12.46 0.00 3.98
C LEU A 244 12.13 -0.70 5.29
N HIS A 245 12.40 -0.04 6.41
CA HIS A 245 12.28 -0.62 7.74
C HIS A 245 11.36 0.23 8.61
N SER A 246 10.31 -0.39 9.19
CA SER A 246 9.39 0.29 10.11
C SER A 246 9.26 -0.47 11.42
N GLY A 247 9.41 0.19 12.56
CA GLY A 247 9.25 -0.48 13.86
C GLY A 247 7.80 -0.82 14.24
N GLY A 248 6.79 -0.45 13.44
CA GLY A 248 5.40 -0.84 13.71
C GLY A 248 4.36 -0.45 12.66
N GLY A 249 4.68 0.48 11.76
CA GLY A 249 3.77 0.91 10.71
C GLY A 249 3.82 0.04 9.45
N HIS A 250 2.81 0.24 8.60
CA HIS A 250 2.73 -0.29 7.25
C HIS A 250 3.86 0.20 6.33
N ILE A 251 4.30 -0.71 5.45
CA ILE A 251 5.19 -0.39 4.34
C ILE A 251 4.44 -0.60 3.03
N ARG A 252 4.43 0.41 2.18
CA ARG A 252 3.85 0.35 0.83
C ARG A 252 4.87 0.84 -0.18
N ALA A 253 5.17 0.00 -1.16
CA ALA A 253 6.03 0.34 -2.30
C ALA A 253 5.29 0.03 -3.60
N ARG A 254 5.18 1.01 -4.50
CA ARG A 254 4.46 0.82 -5.77
C ARG A 254 5.25 -0.07 -6.73
N GLN A 255 6.49 0.32 -7.03
CA GLN A 255 7.39 -0.43 -7.90
C GLN A 255 8.81 -0.39 -7.37
N ILE A 256 9.51 -1.53 -7.41
CA ILE A 256 10.93 -1.65 -7.06
C ILE A 256 11.68 -2.29 -8.24
N GLY A 257 12.60 -1.54 -8.83
CA GLY A 257 13.41 -1.97 -9.98
C GLY A 257 14.59 -2.87 -9.61
N GLY A 258 15.13 -2.73 -8.40
CA GLY A 258 16.23 -3.53 -7.87
C GLY A 258 15.77 -4.58 -6.85
N ARG A 259 16.69 -4.93 -5.94
CA ARG A 259 16.43 -5.79 -4.78
C ARG A 259 15.61 -5.04 -3.75
N ALA A 260 14.63 -5.72 -3.16
CA ALA A 260 13.84 -5.19 -2.06
C ALA A 260 14.15 -5.93 -0.74
N ASP A 261 14.37 -5.18 0.33
CA ASP A 261 14.44 -5.67 1.71
C ASP A 261 13.49 -4.83 2.57
N LEU A 262 12.40 -5.45 3.01
CA LEU A 262 11.28 -4.78 3.67
C LEU A 262 11.00 -5.45 5.01
N GLU A 263 11.03 -4.67 6.09
CA GLU A 263 10.84 -5.20 7.44
C GLU A 263 9.89 -4.33 8.26
N THR A 264 8.92 -4.96 8.92
CA THR A 264 8.11 -4.28 9.94
C THR A 264 7.78 -5.14 11.14
N ALA A 265 7.74 -4.57 12.34
CA ALA A 265 7.44 -5.37 13.54
C ALA A 265 5.98 -5.86 13.58
N GLY A 266 5.03 -5.12 12.99
CA GLY A 266 3.60 -5.47 13.08
C GLY A 266 2.71 -4.97 11.94
N GLY A 267 3.21 -4.07 11.09
CA GLY A 267 2.43 -3.53 9.98
C GLY A 267 2.26 -4.52 8.83
N ASN A 268 1.22 -4.29 8.03
CA ASN A 268 1.10 -4.88 6.68
C ASN A 268 2.20 -4.37 5.74
N ILE A 269 2.67 -5.24 4.86
CA ILE A 269 3.60 -4.89 3.78
C ILE A 269 2.89 -5.10 2.45
N THR A 270 2.92 -4.10 1.58
CA THR A 270 2.32 -4.16 0.24
C THR A 270 3.33 -3.73 -0.81
N VAL A 271 3.60 -4.61 -1.77
CA VAL A 271 4.48 -4.33 -2.91
C VAL A 271 3.70 -4.56 -4.19
N GLY A 272 3.60 -3.53 -5.02
CA GLY A 272 2.86 -3.61 -6.28
C GLY A 272 3.60 -4.43 -7.33
N GLN A 273 4.79 -3.96 -7.70
CA GLN A 273 5.65 -4.61 -8.68
C GLN A 273 7.10 -4.66 -8.20
N ALA A 274 7.78 -5.77 -8.44
CA ALA A 274 9.22 -5.89 -8.19
C ALA A 274 9.93 -6.63 -9.34
N ALA A 275 11.06 -6.10 -9.79
CA ALA A 275 11.77 -6.66 -10.94
C ALA A 275 12.81 -7.74 -10.57
N SER A 276 13.28 -7.75 -9.32
CA SER A 276 14.34 -8.65 -8.84
C SER A 276 13.91 -9.39 -7.56
N PHE A 277 14.87 -9.79 -6.72
CA PHE A 277 14.65 -10.47 -5.45
C PHE A 277 13.97 -9.57 -4.42
N VAL A 278 12.94 -10.11 -3.76
CA VAL A 278 12.21 -9.44 -2.68
C VAL A 278 12.30 -10.26 -1.39
N SER A 279 12.84 -9.66 -0.34
CA SER A 279 12.92 -10.18 1.03
C SER A 279 11.97 -9.38 1.91
N VAL A 280 11.02 -10.04 2.54
CA VAL A 280 9.98 -9.38 3.35
C VAL A 280 9.76 -10.12 4.66
N HIS A 281 9.78 -9.36 5.76
CA HIS A 281 9.54 -9.87 7.10
C HIS A 281 8.54 -8.98 7.83
N THR A 282 7.50 -9.58 8.41
CA THR A 282 6.59 -8.89 9.32
C THR A 282 6.28 -9.72 10.56
N GLY A 283 6.22 -9.10 11.74
CA GLY A 283 5.89 -9.83 12.97
C GLY A 283 4.43 -10.26 13.06
N GLY A 284 3.50 -9.57 12.40
CA GLY A 284 2.06 -9.90 12.49
C GLY A 284 1.16 -9.41 11.38
N GLY A 285 1.66 -8.57 10.47
CA GLY A 285 0.85 -8.01 9.39
C GLY A 285 0.65 -8.97 8.21
N GLN A 286 -0.30 -8.61 7.35
CA GLN A 286 -0.51 -9.24 6.05
C GLN A 286 0.57 -8.81 5.05
N ILE A 287 0.99 -9.73 4.19
CA ILE A 287 1.90 -9.45 3.08
C ILE A 287 1.13 -9.60 1.77
N ASP A 288 1.12 -8.56 0.95
CA ASP A 288 0.48 -8.58 -0.36
C ASP A 288 1.47 -8.19 -1.46
N PHE A 289 1.65 -9.09 -2.43
CA PHE A 289 2.45 -8.88 -3.63
C PHE A 289 1.56 -8.86 -4.87
N GLY A 290 1.78 -7.88 -5.74
CA GLY A 290 1.28 -7.91 -7.11
C GLY A 290 2.14 -8.81 -8.00
N GLU A 291 2.96 -8.20 -8.86
CA GLU A 291 3.82 -8.92 -9.82
C GLU A 291 5.28 -8.88 -9.38
N VAL A 292 5.92 -10.04 -9.24
CA VAL A 292 7.36 -10.14 -8.97
C VAL A 292 8.06 -10.93 -10.07
N LYS A 293 8.97 -10.27 -10.79
CA LYS A 293 9.73 -10.91 -11.88
C LYS A 293 10.91 -11.76 -11.38
N GLY A 294 11.43 -11.44 -10.20
CA GLY A 294 12.49 -12.21 -9.55
C GLY A 294 11.95 -13.28 -8.60
N SER A 295 12.75 -13.57 -7.57
CA SER A 295 12.41 -14.50 -6.49
C SER A 295 11.84 -13.77 -5.27
N VAL A 296 11.08 -14.50 -4.45
CA VAL A 296 10.44 -13.95 -3.25
C VAL A 296 10.83 -14.78 -2.03
N ARG A 297 11.22 -14.10 -0.95
CA ARG A 297 11.24 -14.64 0.40
C ARG A 297 10.31 -13.79 1.27
N ALA A 298 9.25 -14.38 1.79
CA ALA A 298 8.29 -13.67 2.63
C ALA A 298 7.97 -14.45 3.89
N GLN A 299 8.08 -13.79 5.05
CA GLN A 299 7.79 -14.39 6.34
C GLN A 299 6.87 -13.49 7.16
N THR A 300 5.80 -14.06 7.71
CA THR A 300 4.90 -13.36 8.63
C THR A 300 4.59 -14.19 9.89
N GLY A 301 4.58 -13.53 11.04
CA GLY A 301 4.27 -14.18 12.31
C GLY A 301 2.77 -14.46 12.53
N GLY A 302 1.85 -13.83 11.78
CA GLY A 302 0.41 -14.02 12.02
C GLY A 302 -0.54 -13.67 10.88
N GLY A 303 -0.12 -12.82 9.94
CA GLY A 303 -0.96 -12.41 8.81
C GLY A 303 -0.99 -13.43 7.67
N GLY A 304 -1.92 -13.24 6.73
CA GLY A 304 -1.92 -13.98 5.47
C GLY A 304 -0.82 -13.51 4.52
N ILE A 305 -0.50 -14.33 3.54
CA ILE A 305 0.37 -13.97 2.42
C ILE A 305 -0.43 -14.13 1.13
N HIS A 306 -0.60 -13.05 0.38
CA HIS A 306 -1.23 -13.08 -0.94
C HIS A 306 -0.23 -12.66 -2.01
N VAL A 307 -0.16 -13.46 -3.07
CA VAL A 307 0.77 -13.25 -4.18
C VAL A 307 0.01 -13.38 -5.48
N ILE A 308 -0.01 -12.31 -6.29
CA ILE A 308 -0.69 -12.35 -7.58
C ILE A 308 0.11 -13.20 -8.59
N TYR A 309 1.35 -12.79 -8.88
CA TYR A 309 2.21 -13.47 -9.83
C TYR A 309 3.69 -13.40 -9.46
N VAL A 310 4.41 -14.52 -9.58
CA VAL A 310 5.87 -14.59 -9.45
C VAL A 310 6.45 -15.47 -10.55
N SER A 311 7.48 -14.98 -11.26
CA SER A 311 8.18 -15.79 -12.26
C SER A 311 9.33 -16.62 -11.71
N GLY A 312 10.03 -16.15 -10.67
CA GLY A 312 11.14 -16.88 -10.03
C GLY A 312 10.71 -17.84 -8.91
N PRO A 313 11.68 -18.48 -8.23
CA PRO A 313 11.40 -19.31 -7.06
C PRO A 313 10.87 -18.48 -5.89
N MET A 314 9.99 -19.08 -5.09
CA MET A 314 9.40 -18.43 -3.92
C MET A 314 9.50 -19.29 -2.67
N GLU A 315 9.80 -18.63 -1.56
CA GLU A 315 9.81 -19.15 -0.20
C GLU A 315 8.88 -18.29 0.64
N VAL A 316 7.74 -18.84 1.06
CA VAL A 316 6.70 -18.11 1.78
C VAL A 316 6.29 -18.85 3.05
N GLU A 317 6.35 -18.17 4.19
CA GLU A 317 6.07 -18.78 5.49
C GLU A 317 5.14 -17.90 6.32
N SER A 318 4.06 -18.48 6.84
CA SER A 318 3.15 -17.80 7.76
C SER A 318 2.88 -18.68 8.96
N ASN A 319 3.05 -18.19 10.18
CA ASN A 319 2.73 -19.03 11.34
C ASN A 319 1.22 -19.24 11.49
N GLY A 320 0.41 -18.19 11.33
CA GLY A 320 -1.03 -18.23 11.62
C GLY A 320 -1.97 -18.02 10.43
N GLY A 321 -1.50 -17.39 9.35
CA GLY A 321 -2.35 -16.97 8.24
C GLY A 321 -2.37 -17.95 7.07
N SER A 322 -3.37 -17.77 6.21
CA SER A 322 -3.49 -18.50 4.95
C SER A 322 -2.54 -17.94 3.90
N ILE A 323 -2.10 -18.80 2.98
CA ILE A 323 -1.23 -18.46 1.87
C ILE A 323 -2.00 -18.67 0.57
N CYS A 324 -2.16 -17.60 -0.22
CA CYS A 324 -2.82 -17.65 -1.52
C CYS A 324 -1.83 -17.23 -2.62
N LEU A 325 -1.55 -18.14 -3.55
CA LEU A 325 -0.62 -17.93 -4.66
C LEU A 325 -1.36 -18.08 -5.99
N THR A 326 -1.84 -16.99 -6.59
CA THR A 326 -2.68 -17.06 -7.81
C THR A 326 -1.89 -17.26 -9.11
N GLY A 327 -0.56 -17.21 -9.05
CA GLY A 327 0.31 -17.40 -10.21
C GLY A 327 1.76 -17.67 -9.81
N ALA A 328 2.12 -18.93 -9.68
CA ALA A 328 3.50 -19.34 -9.42
C ALA A 328 4.11 -20.00 -10.67
N SER A 329 5.11 -19.36 -11.28
CA SER A 329 5.80 -19.94 -12.44
C SER A 329 7.07 -20.69 -12.06
N GLY A 330 7.75 -20.26 -10.99
CA GLY A 330 8.93 -20.93 -10.45
C GLY A 330 8.58 -21.99 -9.38
N ALA A 331 9.62 -22.55 -8.76
CA ALA A 331 9.46 -23.47 -7.64
C ALA A 331 8.86 -22.78 -6.41
N VAL A 332 8.02 -23.52 -5.67
CA VAL A 332 7.27 -22.99 -4.53
C VAL A 332 7.62 -23.76 -3.28
N GLN A 333 8.13 -23.06 -2.28
CA GLN A 333 8.23 -23.53 -0.91
C GLN A 333 7.28 -22.70 -0.05
N ALA A 334 6.16 -23.28 0.34
CA ALA A 334 5.17 -22.61 1.19
C ALA A 334 4.92 -23.40 2.47
N ALA A 335 4.92 -22.72 3.61
CA ALA A 335 4.63 -23.34 4.90
C ALA A 335 3.68 -22.48 5.75
N THR A 336 2.67 -23.10 6.35
CA THR A 336 1.86 -22.46 7.40
C THR A 336 1.53 -23.42 8.53
N SER A 337 1.39 -22.91 9.77
CA SER A 337 1.01 -23.79 10.89
C SER A 337 -0.52 -23.89 11.04
N GLY A 338 -1.23 -22.77 11.00
CA GLY A 338 -2.69 -22.73 11.21
C GLY A 338 -3.55 -22.52 9.96
N GLY A 339 -2.99 -21.93 8.90
CA GLY A 339 -3.75 -21.49 7.73
C GLY A 339 -3.89 -22.53 6.63
N SER A 340 -4.74 -22.23 5.65
CA SER A 340 -4.84 -23.02 4.42
C SER A 340 -3.88 -22.49 3.35
N ILE A 341 -3.44 -23.37 2.46
CA ILE A 341 -2.62 -23.00 1.31
C ILE A 341 -3.44 -23.23 0.04
N THR A 342 -3.61 -22.18 -0.76
CA THR A 342 -4.18 -22.29 -2.11
C THR A 342 -3.13 -21.84 -3.11
N ALA A 343 -2.74 -22.72 -4.04
CA ALA A 343 -1.66 -22.44 -4.98
C ALA A 343 -2.03 -22.82 -6.42
N TRP A 344 -1.94 -21.84 -7.33
CA TRP A 344 -2.01 -22.02 -8.78
C TRP A 344 -0.60 -22.08 -9.34
N ILE A 345 -0.11 -23.30 -9.57
CA ILE A 345 1.22 -23.55 -10.12
C ILE A 345 1.10 -23.61 -11.64
N ASN A 346 1.67 -22.63 -12.32
CA ASN A 346 1.61 -22.50 -13.77
C ASN A 346 2.98 -22.08 -14.33
N PRO A 347 3.93 -23.03 -14.48
CA PRO A 347 5.24 -22.72 -14.99
C PRO A 347 5.18 -22.18 -16.41
N ASN A 348 6.03 -21.19 -16.71
CA ASN A 348 6.09 -20.60 -18.03
C ASN A 348 6.55 -21.67 -19.04
N ALA A 349 5.81 -21.80 -20.14
CA ALA A 349 6.15 -22.69 -21.23
C ALA A 349 6.08 -21.92 -22.56
N PRO A 350 7.03 -22.13 -23.49
CA PRO A 350 6.92 -21.60 -24.83
C PRO A 350 5.61 -22.08 -25.48
N PRO A 351 4.90 -21.22 -26.22
CA PRO A 351 3.70 -21.65 -26.94
C PRO A 351 4.07 -22.72 -27.98
N GLY A 352 3.46 -23.90 -27.86
CA GLY A 352 3.54 -24.98 -28.87
C GLY A 352 4.41 -26.19 -28.53
N SER A 353 4.96 -26.35 -27.33
CA SER A 353 5.90 -27.45 -27.03
C SER A 353 5.57 -28.26 -25.77
N GLY A 354 5.22 -29.54 -25.97
CA GLY A 354 5.47 -30.64 -25.03
C GLY A 354 4.92 -30.54 -23.59
N PRO A 355 5.31 -31.49 -22.73
CA PRO A 355 5.02 -31.42 -21.30
C PRO A 355 5.83 -30.29 -20.63
N VAL A 356 5.15 -29.47 -19.83
CA VAL A 356 5.77 -28.39 -19.02
C VAL A 356 6.38 -29.01 -17.78
N ARG A 357 7.52 -28.51 -17.29
CA ARG A 357 8.19 -29.08 -16.12
C ARG A 357 8.41 -28.02 -15.06
N LEU A 358 8.43 -28.44 -13.80
CA LEU A 358 8.95 -27.63 -12.71
C LEU A 358 10.49 -27.58 -12.82
N GLU A 359 11.05 -26.38 -12.68
CA GLU A 359 12.51 -26.19 -12.71
C GLU A 359 13.22 -26.78 -11.49
N ALA A 360 12.52 -26.82 -10.34
CA ALA A 360 13.02 -27.35 -9.09
C ALA A 360 11.89 -27.98 -8.25
N PRO A 361 12.22 -28.76 -7.21
CA PRO A 361 11.23 -29.31 -6.28
C PRO A 361 10.34 -28.22 -5.66
N SER A 362 9.04 -28.51 -5.56
CA SER A 362 8.08 -27.66 -4.85
C SER A 362 7.55 -28.38 -3.62
N GLN A 363 7.38 -27.66 -2.52
CA GLN A 363 6.86 -28.18 -1.26
C GLN A 363 5.82 -27.22 -0.67
N LEU A 364 4.64 -27.74 -0.39
CA LEU A 364 3.57 -27.04 0.32
C LEU A 364 3.26 -27.79 1.61
N ALA A 365 3.36 -27.11 2.75
CA ALA A 365 3.14 -27.70 4.07
C ALA A 365 2.15 -26.87 4.90
N SER A 366 1.08 -27.49 5.39
CA SER A 366 0.19 -26.87 6.36
C SER A 366 0.15 -27.71 7.64
N GLY A 367 0.05 -27.08 8.82
CA GLY A 367 -0.17 -27.80 10.07
C GLY A 367 -1.59 -28.37 10.09
N THR A 368 -2.59 -27.52 10.29
CA THR A 368 -4.00 -27.93 10.43
C THR A 368 -4.89 -27.59 9.24
N GLY A 369 -4.43 -26.74 8.32
CA GLY A 369 -5.24 -26.24 7.22
C GLY A 369 -5.22 -27.12 5.97
N ASP A 370 -6.14 -26.80 5.08
CA ASP A 370 -6.29 -27.46 3.78
C ASP A 370 -5.20 -27.00 2.81
N ILE A 371 -4.82 -27.88 1.89
CA ILE A 371 -3.93 -27.55 0.77
C ILE A 371 -4.70 -27.80 -0.53
N ILE A 372 -4.93 -26.74 -1.29
CA ILE A 372 -5.58 -26.80 -2.60
C ILE A 372 -4.56 -26.39 -3.65
N VAL A 373 -4.30 -27.28 -4.61
CA VAL A 373 -3.32 -27.05 -5.67
C VAL A 373 -3.98 -27.19 -7.03
N TYR A 374 -3.80 -26.17 -7.86
CA TYR A 374 -4.21 -26.16 -9.25
C TYR A 374 -2.99 -26.28 -10.16
N ILE A 375 -3.01 -27.25 -11.08
CA ILE A 375 -1.91 -27.54 -12.01
C ILE A 375 -2.42 -27.67 -13.46
N PRO A 376 -1.62 -27.33 -14.48
CA PRO A 376 -2.04 -27.50 -15.86
C PRO A 376 -1.95 -28.97 -16.30
N ARG A 377 -2.81 -29.37 -17.24
CA ARG A 377 -2.92 -30.77 -17.71
C ARG A 377 -1.63 -31.34 -18.31
N ASN A 378 -0.80 -30.49 -18.89
CA ASN A 378 0.47 -30.86 -19.51
C ASN A 378 1.67 -30.77 -18.55
N LEU A 379 1.46 -30.55 -17.24
CA LEU A 379 2.55 -30.52 -16.26
C LEU A 379 3.13 -31.92 -16.03
N ALA A 380 4.42 -32.08 -16.26
CA ALA A 380 5.20 -33.26 -15.92
C ALA A 380 5.87 -33.10 -14.55
N VAL A 381 5.41 -33.90 -13.60
CA VAL A 381 5.72 -33.77 -12.17
C VAL A 381 5.51 -35.10 -11.44
N ASN A 382 6.28 -35.32 -10.38
CA ASN A 382 6.07 -36.43 -9.45
C ASN A 382 5.32 -35.90 -8.22
N ILE A 383 4.10 -36.38 -7.98
CA ILE A 383 3.27 -35.94 -6.86
C ILE A 383 3.50 -36.88 -5.67
N ASP A 384 3.77 -36.29 -4.51
CA ASP A 384 3.81 -36.99 -3.22
C ASP A 384 3.00 -36.18 -2.19
N ALA A 385 1.76 -36.59 -1.97
CA ALA A 385 0.83 -35.95 -1.05
C ALA A 385 0.64 -36.80 0.20
N VAL A 386 0.82 -36.21 1.39
CA VAL A 386 0.74 -36.91 2.68
C VAL A 386 -0.12 -36.13 3.66
N VAL A 387 -1.09 -36.82 4.27
CA VAL A 387 -1.87 -36.35 5.42
C VAL A 387 -1.48 -37.21 6.63
N ALA A 388 -0.89 -36.61 7.67
CA ALA A 388 -0.34 -37.37 8.80
C ALA A 388 -1.42 -38.06 9.66
N ASN A 389 -2.48 -37.32 10.01
CA ASN A 389 -3.61 -37.78 10.81
C ASN A 389 -4.89 -37.70 9.96
N GLY A 390 -4.96 -38.51 8.91
CA GLY A 390 -6.06 -38.52 7.97
C GLY A 390 -7.03 -39.70 8.15
N THR A 391 -8.14 -39.60 7.41
CA THR A 391 -9.09 -40.68 7.13
C THR A 391 -9.23 -40.85 5.60
N GLU A 392 -10.03 -41.81 5.15
CA GLU A 392 -10.16 -42.17 3.73
C GLU A 392 -10.52 -41.01 2.77
N GLN A 393 -11.11 -39.92 3.26
CA GLN A 393 -11.59 -38.77 2.48
C GLN A 393 -10.71 -37.51 2.58
N HIS A 394 -9.46 -37.63 3.07
CA HIS A 394 -8.60 -36.44 3.28
C HIS A 394 -7.77 -36.03 2.06
N ILE A 395 -7.65 -36.88 1.03
CA ILE A 395 -6.97 -36.51 -0.22
C ILE A 395 -7.95 -36.72 -1.37
N GLU A 396 -8.27 -35.64 -2.07
CA GLU A 396 -9.15 -35.61 -3.24
C GLU A 396 -8.31 -35.16 -4.45
N ALA A 397 -8.47 -35.84 -5.58
CA ALA A 397 -7.79 -35.49 -6.82
C ALA A 397 -8.74 -35.68 -7.99
N ASP A 398 -8.65 -34.79 -8.99
CA ASP A 398 -9.39 -34.94 -10.23
C ASP A 398 -9.13 -36.31 -10.88
N ALA A 399 -10.18 -36.90 -11.47
CA ALA A 399 -10.14 -38.26 -12.02
C ALA A 399 -9.01 -38.49 -13.04
N GLY A 400 -8.59 -37.44 -13.75
CA GLY A 400 -7.50 -37.50 -14.72
C GLY A 400 -6.09 -37.46 -14.14
N LEU A 401 -5.90 -37.35 -12.82
CA LEU A 401 -4.58 -37.32 -12.18
C LEU A 401 -4.02 -38.72 -11.84
N HIS A 402 -4.84 -39.78 -11.95
CA HIS A 402 -4.44 -41.19 -11.78
C HIS A 402 -3.48 -41.46 -10.60
N LEU A 403 -3.80 -40.93 -9.41
CA LEU A 403 -2.97 -41.11 -8.21
C LEU A 403 -3.19 -42.48 -7.58
N THR A 404 -2.10 -43.09 -7.09
CA THR A 404 -2.15 -44.32 -6.30
C THR A 404 -2.30 -43.98 -4.82
N MET A 405 -3.38 -44.46 -4.22
CA MET A 405 -3.75 -44.17 -2.83
C MET A 405 -3.23 -45.27 -1.89
N GLN A 406 -2.44 -44.87 -0.89
CA GLN A 406 -2.03 -45.70 0.24
C GLN A 406 -2.83 -45.25 1.47
N ARG A 407 -3.78 -46.10 1.89
CA ARG A 407 -4.70 -45.81 3.00
C ARG A 407 -4.31 -46.58 4.26
N PRO A 408 -4.58 -46.04 5.45
CA PRO A 408 -4.31 -46.73 6.70
C PRO A 408 -5.26 -47.95 6.86
N PRO A 409 -4.76 -49.11 7.32
CA PRO A 409 -5.56 -50.35 7.41
C PRO A 409 -6.71 -50.26 8.41
N ASN A 410 -6.63 -49.36 9.40
CA ASN A 410 -7.63 -49.19 10.46
C ASN A 410 -8.56 -47.98 10.22
N GLY A 411 -8.57 -47.40 9.01
CA GLY A 411 -9.40 -46.25 8.63
C GLY A 411 -8.95 -44.88 9.16
N VAL A 412 -8.08 -44.85 10.16
CA VAL A 412 -7.44 -43.63 10.73
C VAL A 412 -5.93 -43.80 10.74
N GLY A 413 -5.20 -42.77 10.29
CA GLY A 413 -3.74 -42.76 10.28
C GLY A 413 -3.18 -41.98 9.10
N GLN A 414 -1.93 -42.25 8.75
CA GLN A 414 -1.30 -41.58 7.62
C GLN A 414 -1.97 -42.01 6.30
N VAL A 415 -2.39 -41.02 5.51
CA VAL A 415 -2.88 -41.21 4.14
C VAL A 415 -1.84 -40.64 3.19
N ARG A 416 -1.45 -41.41 2.17
CA ARG A 416 -0.48 -40.98 1.17
C ARG A 416 -1.01 -41.22 -0.24
N ALA A 417 -0.83 -40.24 -1.12
CA ALA A 417 -1.14 -40.36 -2.54
C ALA A 417 0.13 -40.06 -3.35
N VAL A 418 0.48 -40.98 -4.24
CA VAL A 418 1.66 -40.85 -5.11
C VAL A 418 1.25 -41.01 -6.57
N GLY A 419 1.78 -40.18 -7.45
CA GLY A 419 1.52 -40.27 -8.88
C GLY A 419 2.60 -39.64 -9.72
N VAL A 420 2.71 -40.09 -10.97
CA VAL A 420 3.65 -39.57 -11.96
C VAL A 420 2.82 -39.01 -13.11
N LEU A 421 2.88 -37.70 -13.34
CA LEU A 421 2.14 -37.04 -14.40
C LEU A 421 3.04 -36.79 -15.61
N ASN A 422 2.53 -36.99 -16.82
CA ASN A 422 3.17 -36.63 -18.10
C ASN A 422 4.65 -37.04 -18.25
N GLY A 423 5.01 -38.23 -17.75
CA GLY A 423 6.39 -38.75 -17.80
C GLY A 423 7.26 -38.35 -16.60
N GLY A 424 6.70 -37.65 -15.61
CA GLY A 424 7.37 -37.30 -14.36
C GLY A 424 8.28 -36.09 -14.46
N GLY A 425 8.86 -35.70 -13.33
CA GLY A 425 9.68 -34.50 -13.25
C GLY A 425 10.14 -34.19 -11.82
N ALA A 426 10.39 -32.92 -11.53
CA ALA A 426 10.69 -32.51 -10.17
C ALA A 426 9.52 -32.88 -9.23
N PRO A 427 9.79 -33.18 -7.96
CA PRO A 427 8.74 -33.59 -7.03
C PRO A 427 7.91 -32.38 -6.57
N LEU A 428 6.59 -32.55 -6.53
CA LEU A 428 5.63 -31.70 -5.85
C LEU A 428 5.19 -32.41 -4.56
N LYS A 429 5.71 -31.95 -3.43
CA LYS A 429 5.45 -32.51 -2.10
C LYS A 429 4.36 -31.71 -1.40
N LEU A 430 3.27 -32.38 -1.02
CA LEU A 430 2.16 -31.77 -0.29
C LEU A 430 2.06 -32.45 1.06
N ARG A 431 2.04 -31.68 2.15
CA ARG A 431 2.00 -32.22 3.51
C ARG A 431 1.03 -31.46 4.38
N THR A 432 0.06 -32.14 4.98
CA THR A 432 -0.76 -31.58 6.06
C THR A 432 -0.87 -32.52 7.25
N THR A 433 -1.05 -31.99 8.45
CA THR A 433 -1.23 -32.85 9.63
C THR A 433 -2.66 -33.35 9.73
N ALA A 434 -3.64 -32.45 9.60
CA ALA A 434 -5.05 -32.77 9.79
C ALA A 434 -5.99 -32.23 8.69
N GLY A 435 -5.49 -31.35 7.80
CA GLY A 435 -6.31 -30.78 6.74
C GLY A 435 -6.53 -31.73 5.56
N LYS A 436 -7.32 -31.27 4.59
CA LYS A 436 -7.55 -31.95 3.32
C LYS A 436 -6.55 -31.48 2.27
N ILE A 437 -6.15 -32.39 1.40
CA ILE A 437 -5.38 -32.06 0.20
C ILE A 437 -6.29 -32.23 -1.02
N ARG A 438 -6.43 -31.17 -1.82
CA ARG A 438 -7.15 -31.19 -3.09
C ARG A 438 -6.21 -30.88 -4.24
N LEU A 439 -6.16 -31.76 -5.23
CA LEU A 439 -5.44 -31.53 -6.48
C LEU A 439 -6.43 -31.42 -7.65
N GLN A 440 -6.39 -30.29 -8.34
CA GLN A 440 -7.31 -29.99 -9.44
C GLN A 440 -6.57 -29.51 -10.68
N TYR A 441 -7.15 -29.72 -11.85
CA TYR A 441 -6.65 -29.10 -13.07
C TYR A 441 -7.04 -27.62 -13.15
N LEU A 442 -6.16 -26.82 -13.75
CA LEU A 442 -6.32 -25.36 -13.86
C LEU A 442 -7.58 -24.94 -14.66
N ASP A 443 -8.01 -25.78 -15.60
CA ASP A 443 -9.22 -25.56 -16.41
C ASP A 443 -10.53 -25.77 -15.62
N ALA A 444 -10.48 -26.38 -14.44
CA ALA A 444 -11.66 -26.58 -13.62
C ALA A 444 -12.23 -25.27 -13.03
N GLN A 445 -11.41 -24.21 -12.87
CA GLN A 445 -11.79 -22.98 -12.15
C GLN A 445 -11.10 -21.71 -12.66
N VAL A 446 -10.96 -21.55 -13.98
CA VAL A 446 -10.35 -20.35 -14.60
C VAL A 446 -11.08 -19.07 -14.19
N ALA A 447 -12.41 -19.05 -14.27
CA ALA A 447 -13.22 -17.88 -13.89
C ALA A 447 -13.03 -17.45 -12.43
N LEU A 448 -12.91 -18.41 -11.51
CA LEU A 448 -12.64 -18.11 -10.10
C LEU A 448 -11.25 -17.50 -9.92
N ARG A 449 -10.23 -18.07 -10.56
CA ARG A 449 -8.86 -17.55 -10.52
C ARG A 449 -8.81 -16.12 -11.05
N ASP A 450 -9.44 -15.87 -12.20
CA ASP A 450 -9.45 -14.54 -12.83
C ASP A 450 -10.19 -13.52 -11.95
N SER A 451 -11.33 -13.91 -11.37
CA SER A 451 -12.06 -13.07 -10.41
C SER A 451 -11.24 -12.74 -9.16
N LEU A 452 -10.49 -13.71 -8.60
CA LEU A 452 -9.60 -13.48 -7.45
C LEU A 452 -8.44 -12.56 -7.81
N ILE A 453 -7.83 -12.74 -8.99
CA ILE A 453 -6.77 -11.85 -9.49
C ILE A 453 -7.32 -10.43 -9.60
N GLN A 454 -8.49 -10.24 -10.21
CA GLN A 454 -9.12 -8.93 -10.37
C GLN A 454 -9.42 -8.28 -9.01
N GLU A 455 -10.05 -9.00 -8.08
CA GLU A 455 -10.34 -8.49 -6.74
C GLU A 455 -9.06 -8.11 -5.98
N GLN A 456 -7.97 -8.88 -6.14
CA GLN A 456 -6.68 -8.58 -5.54
C GLN A 456 -6.01 -7.35 -6.17
N GLN A 457 -6.06 -7.21 -7.50
CA GLN A 457 -5.56 -6.02 -8.20
C GLN A 457 -6.32 -4.77 -7.77
N ASP A 458 -7.64 -4.85 -7.66
CA ASP A 458 -8.49 -3.75 -7.20
C ASP A 458 -8.15 -3.37 -5.75
N ARG A 459 -7.97 -4.37 -4.87
CA ARG A 459 -7.54 -4.13 -3.48
C ARG A 459 -6.15 -3.49 -3.40
N LEU A 460 -5.18 -3.95 -4.20
CA LEU A 460 -3.85 -3.34 -4.28
C LEU A 460 -3.93 -1.90 -4.76
N ASN A 461 -4.64 -1.65 -5.86
CA ASN A 461 -4.81 -0.31 -6.41
C ASN A 461 -5.49 0.62 -5.41
N LYS A 462 -6.57 0.19 -4.76
CA LYS A 462 -7.23 0.97 -3.70
C LYS A 462 -6.26 1.40 -2.61
N ARG A 463 -5.39 0.51 -2.15
CA ARG A 463 -4.37 0.84 -1.13
C ARG A 463 -3.36 1.89 -1.60
N PHE A 464 -2.97 1.88 -2.88
CA PHE A 464 -2.07 2.89 -3.43
C PHE A 464 -2.76 4.25 -3.58
N VAL A 465 -4.00 4.26 -4.05
CA VAL A 465 -4.81 5.48 -4.21
C VAL A 465 -5.08 6.14 -2.87
N GLU A 466 -5.38 5.36 -1.83
CA GLU A 466 -5.58 5.86 -0.47
C GLU A 466 -4.37 6.60 0.09
N VAL A 467 -3.14 6.20 -0.26
CA VAL A 467 -1.92 6.90 0.16
C VAL A 467 -1.47 7.98 -0.84
N GLY A 468 -2.27 8.24 -1.88
CA GLY A 468 -2.06 9.30 -2.86
C GLY A 468 -1.08 8.94 -3.99
N PHE A 469 -0.99 7.66 -4.36
CA PHE A 469 -0.28 7.20 -5.54
C PHE A 469 -1.25 6.80 -6.67
N PRO A 470 -0.87 6.98 -7.94
CA PRO A 470 -1.68 6.53 -9.07
C PRO A 470 -1.77 4.99 -9.11
N PRO A 471 -2.85 4.42 -9.68
CA PRO A 471 -3.04 2.98 -9.77
C PRO A 471 -1.95 2.32 -10.62
N LEU A 472 -1.69 1.04 -10.34
CA LEU A 472 -0.80 0.20 -11.13
C LEU A 472 -1.50 -0.31 -12.38
N SER A 473 -0.77 -0.34 -13.48
CA SER A 473 -1.14 -1.07 -14.68
C SER A 473 -0.54 -2.47 -14.60
N PHE A 474 -1.35 -3.47 -14.25
CA PHE A 474 -0.93 -4.87 -14.28
C PHE A 474 -0.99 -5.40 -15.72
N ILE A 475 -0.02 -6.22 -16.12
CA ILE A 475 -0.08 -6.92 -17.41
C ILE A 475 -1.08 -8.06 -17.24
N GLY A 476 -2.22 -7.98 -17.92
CA GLY A 476 -3.20 -9.07 -17.95
C GLY A 476 -2.67 -10.31 -18.71
N PRO A 477 -3.28 -11.49 -18.52
CA PRO A 477 -2.90 -12.73 -19.22
C PRO A 477 -3.09 -12.74 -20.75
N GLU A 478 -3.34 -11.59 -21.40
CA GLU A 478 -3.64 -11.46 -22.83
C GLU A 478 -2.44 -11.13 -23.74
N SER A 479 -1.18 -11.31 -23.30
CA SER A 479 -0.03 -11.21 -24.21
C SER A 479 0.21 -12.49 -25.04
N ARG A 480 -0.79 -12.90 -25.81
CA ARG A 480 -0.62 -13.60 -27.11
C ARG A 480 -0.88 -12.57 -28.21
N PRO A 481 -0.20 -12.60 -29.37
CA PRO A 481 -0.36 -11.57 -30.39
C PRO A 481 -1.82 -11.55 -30.88
N SER A 482 -2.58 -10.56 -30.43
CA SER A 482 -3.87 -10.17 -30.98
C SER A 482 -3.64 -9.18 -32.11
N ILE A 483 -4.39 -9.35 -33.20
CA ILE A 483 -4.54 -8.38 -34.28
C ILE A 483 -5.00 -7.04 -33.64
N PRO A 484 -4.43 -5.89 -34.01
CA PRO A 484 -4.52 -4.69 -33.16
C PRO A 484 -5.90 -4.03 -33.23
N PRO A 485 -6.51 -3.66 -32.10
CA PRO A 485 -7.60 -2.70 -32.09
C PRO A 485 -7.07 -1.25 -32.15
N PRO A 486 -7.83 -0.28 -32.71
CA PRO A 486 -7.47 1.13 -32.66
C PRO A 486 -7.71 1.70 -31.26
N ALA A 487 -6.90 2.71 -30.95
CA ALA A 487 -6.64 3.27 -29.64
C ALA A 487 -7.82 3.92 -28.93
N THR A 488 -7.80 3.87 -27.59
CA THR A 488 -8.17 5.00 -26.72
C THR A 488 -7.56 4.85 -25.33
N PRO A 489 -7.01 5.94 -24.75
CA PRO A 489 -6.87 6.09 -23.32
C PRO A 489 -8.02 6.98 -22.78
N ASP A 490 -8.62 6.63 -21.65
CA ASP A 490 -8.23 7.24 -20.38
C ASP A 490 -9.23 6.92 -19.23
N LYS A 491 -8.64 6.43 -18.14
CA LYS A 491 -8.78 6.85 -16.73
C LYS A 491 -10.10 6.77 -15.92
N MET A 492 -9.83 6.27 -14.71
CA MET A 492 -10.30 6.65 -13.36
C MET A 492 -11.60 6.03 -12.84
N GLU A 493 -11.50 5.18 -11.82
CA GLU A 493 -11.46 5.52 -10.38
C GLU A 493 -12.80 6.05 -9.85
N GLN A 494 -13.53 5.17 -9.16
CA GLN A 494 -14.56 5.52 -8.18
C GLN A 494 -13.97 5.38 -6.78
N LYS A 495 -13.99 6.46 -6.00
CA LYS A 495 -14.08 6.42 -4.55
C LYS A 495 -15.49 6.87 -4.19
N ASN A 496 -16.31 5.95 -3.69
CA ASN A 496 -17.57 6.29 -3.01
C ASN A 496 -17.21 6.94 -1.67
N SER A 497 -17.39 8.25 -1.57
CA SER A 497 -17.89 8.88 -0.34
C SER A 497 -19.37 8.49 -0.21
N GLY A 498 -19.70 7.72 0.82
CA GLY A 498 -21.07 7.37 1.13
C GLY A 498 -21.88 8.64 1.41
N THR A 499 -22.86 8.88 0.53
CA THR A 499 -24.07 9.67 0.79
C THR A 499 -23.89 11.11 1.26
N ASP A 500 -23.05 11.90 0.57
CA ASP A 500 -23.09 13.38 0.65
C ASP A 500 -22.78 14.08 -0.70
N TRP A 501 -22.75 13.35 -1.82
CA TRP A 501 -22.39 13.87 -3.15
C TRP A 501 -23.58 14.03 -4.12
N LEU A 502 -24.75 13.49 -3.75
CA LEU A 502 -25.97 13.47 -4.58
C LEU A 502 -26.68 14.83 -4.63
N GLU A 503 -26.54 15.68 -3.61
CA GLU A 503 -27.11 17.03 -3.61
C GLU A 503 -26.21 18.07 -4.33
N ASP A 504 -24.87 17.92 -4.26
CA ASP A 504 -23.93 18.81 -4.95
C ASP A 504 -23.83 18.54 -6.47
N PHE A 505 -24.10 17.31 -6.92
CA PHE A 505 -24.10 16.95 -8.35
C PHE A 505 -25.32 17.49 -9.11
N LEU A 506 -26.49 17.58 -8.45
CA LEU A 506 -27.69 18.19 -9.04
C LEU A 506 -27.53 19.70 -9.29
N GLY A 507 -26.63 20.36 -8.56
CA GLY A 507 -26.33 21.79 -8.72
C GLY A 507 -25.39 22.14 -9.89
N ASP A 508 -24.62 21.19 -10.44
CA ASP A 508 -23.63 21.48 -11.50
C ASP A 508 -24.01 20.91 -12.89
N LEU A 509 -25.11 20.16 -12.98
CA LEU A 509 -25.68 19.67 -14.24
C LEU A 509 -26.27 20.80 -15.12
N GLU A 510 -26.43 22.01 -14.58
CA GLU A 510 -26.96 23.18 -15.31
C GLU A 510 -25.91 23.84 -16.25
N ARG A 511 -24.64 23.44 -16.18
CA ARG A 511 -23.56 24.18 -16.88
C ARG A 511 -22.83 23.46 -18.01
N ARG A 512 -23.17 22.20 -18.36
CA ARG A 512 -22.36 21.47 -19.38
C ARG A 512 -23.02 20.72 -20.54
N PHE A 513 -24.35 20.58 -20.67
CA PHE A 513 -24.90 19.82 -21.82
C PHE A 513 -25.93 20.55 -22.66
N ARG A 514 -25.41 21.31 -23.64
CA ARG A 514 -26.10 21.59 -24.91
C ARG A 514 -25.98 20.36 -25.81
N GLY A 515 -27.07 19.60 -26.04
CA GLY A 515 -27.16 18.74 -27.23
C GLY A 515 -28.19 17.60 -27.25
N SER A 516 -28.50 16.97 -26.12
CA SER A 516 -29.44 15.83 -26.04
C SER A 516 -30.71 16.22 -25.31
N ILE A 517 -31.85 15.74 -25.81
CA ILE A 517 -33.15 15.92 -25.13
C ILE A 517 -33.40 14.66 -24.29
N SER A 518 -33.68 14.84 -23.01
CA SER A 518 -34.21 13.78 -22.15
C SER A 518 -35.71 13.66 -22.44
N GLU A 519 -36.14 12.49 -22.92
CA GLU A 519 -37.54 12.24 -23.33
C GLU A 519 -38.13 11.13 -22.44
N SER A 520 -39.44 11.25 -22.14
CA SER A 520 -40.17 10.24 -21.37
C SER A 520 -40.17 8.88 -22.08
N GLN A 521 -40.24 7.77 -21.34
CA GLN A 521 -40.26 6.41 -21.92
C GLN A 521 -41.34 6.26 -23.00
N ASP A 522 -42.53 6.82 -22.77
CA ASP A 522 -43.67 6.68 -23.68
C ASP A 522 -43.47 7.43 -25.00
N ASP A 523 -42.84 8.61 -24.96
CA ASP A 523 -42.57 9.39 -26.16
C ASP A 523 -41.37 8.82 -26.93
N PHE A 524 -40.40 8.23 -26.23
CA PHE A 524 -39.30 7.49 -26.82
C PHE A 524 -39.79 6.26 -27.60
N LEU A 525 -40.68 5.47 -26.99
CA LEU A 525 -41.22 4.26 -27.63
C LEU A 525 -42.01 4.57 -28.91
N LYS A 526 -42.73 5.71 -28.98
CA LYS A 526 -43.48 6.12 -30.19
C LYS A 526 -42.59 6.36 -31.42
N ARG A 527 -41.29 6.58 -31.23
CA ARG A 527 -40.34 6.82 -32.34
C ARG A 527 -39.83 5.53 -32.98
N LEU A 528 -40.06 4.39 -32.33
CA LEU A 528 -39.58 3.08 -32.78
C LEU A 528 -40.46 2.56 -33.92
N THR A 529 -39.81 2.17 -35.01
CA THR A 529 -40.46 1.52 -36.17
C THR A 529 -40.30 0.00 -36.12
N TYR A 530 -39.31 -0.49 -35.38
CA TYR A 530 -39.05 -1.91 -35.19
C TYR A 530 -38.48 -2.13 -33.80
N HIS A 531 -39.21 -2.84 -32.94
CA HIS A 531 -38.80 -3.11 -31.56
C HIS A 531 -39.19 -4.55 -31.14
N PRO A 532 -38.39 -5.58 -31.49
CA PRO A 532 -38.66 -6.92 -30.98
C PRO A 532 -38.59 -6.94 -29.45
N ASP A 533 -39.52 -7.65 -28.82
CA ASP A 533 -39.50 -7.92 -27.38
C ASP A 533 -38.26 -8.77 -27.01
N PRO A 534 -37.74 -8.62 -25.78
CA PRO A 534 -36.63 -9.43 -25.32
C PRO A 534 -37.00 -10.91 -25.24
N ILE A 535 -36.12 -11.75 -25.77
CA ILE A 535 -36.28 -13.20 -25.72
C ILE A 535 -35.86 -13.67 -24.32
N TYR A 536 -36.76 -14.36 -23.63
CA TYR A 536 -36.47 -14.90 -22.30
C TYR A 536 -35.34 -15.95 -22.37
N PRO A 537 -34.25 -15.79 -21.61
CA PRO A 537 -33.16 -16.77 -21.61
C PRO A 537 -33.61 -18.14 -21.11
N THR A 538 -33.27 -19.21 -21.84
CA THR A 538 -33.66 -20.59 -21.47
C THR A 538 -33.14 -21.02 -20.10
N LEU A 539 -31.98 -20.51 -19.70
CA LEU A 539 -31.40 -20.73 -18.37
C LEU A 539 -32.23 -20.06 -17.27
N ALA A 540 -32.62 -18.81 -17.46
CA ALA A 540 -33.49 -18.07 -16.54
C ALA A 540 -34.89 -18.68 -16.47
N GLN A 541 -35.40 -19.18 -17.60
CA GLN A 541 -36.70 -19.88 -17.67
C GLN A 541 -36.69 -21.19 -16.86
N ARG A 542 -35.64 -22.00 -16.99
CA ARG A 542 -35.47 -23.24 -16.21
C ARG A 542 -35.27 -22.99 -14.72
N ALA A 543 -34.68 -21.86 -14.37
CA ALA A 543 -34.42 -21.44 -12.99
C ALA A 543 -35.60 -20.67 -12.35
N GLY A 544 -36.67 -20.38 -13.09
CA GLY A 544 -37.83 -19.65 -12.56
C GLY A 544 -37.57 -18.16 -12.23
N ILE A 545 -36.49 -17.59 -12.75
CA ILE A 545 -35.99 -16.25 -12.40
C ILE A 545 -36.81 -15.19 -13.11
N HIS A 546 -37.57 -14.39 -12.38
CA HIS A 546 -38.39 -13.26 -12.86
C HIS A 546 -37.87 -11.93 -12.29
N GLY A 547 -38.17 -10.81 -12.95
CA GLY A 547 -37.76 -9.50 -12.44
C GLY A 547 -37.78 -8.39 -13.49
N PHE A 548 -37.38 -7.19 -13.07
CA PHE A 548 -37.31 -6.03 -13.94
C PHE A 548 -35.88 -5.76 -14.37
N VAL A 549 -35.71 -5.22 -15.58
CA VAL A 549 -34.44 -4.67 -16.06
C VAL A 549 -34.67 -3.23 -16.50
N THR A 550 -33.94 -2.30 -15.91
CA THR A 550 -34.00 -0.87 -16.23
C THR A 550 -32.73 -0.46 -16.97
N LEU A 551 -32.88 -0.01 -18.22
CA LEU A 551 -31.79 0.41 -19.10
C LEU A 551 -31.91 1.89 -19.43
N GLN A 552 -30.80 2.61 -19.40
CA GLN A 552 -30.68 3.91 -20.06
C GLN A 552 -30.26 3.66 -21.51
N VAL A 553 -31.02 4.20 -22.44
CA VAL A 553 -30.82 3.98 -23.88
C VAL A 553 -30.77 5.31 -24.61
N LYS A 554 -30.02 5.32 -25.70
CA LYS A 554 -29.81 6.48 -26.56
C LYS A 554 -30.26 6.18 -27.97
N PHE A 555 -31.08 7.07 -28.51
CA PHE A 555 -31.43 7.13 -29.91
C PHE A 555 -30.36 7.90 -30.68
N THR A 556 -29.66 7.20 -31.56
CA THR A 556 -28.62 7.77 -32.41
C THR A 556 -29.20 8.53 -33.60
N LYS A 557 -28.40 9.41 -34.20
CA LYS A 557 -28.77 10.18 -35.39
C LYS A 557 -29.07 9.28 -36.61
N ASP A 558 -28.55 8.05 -36.59
CA ASP A 558 -28.71 7.06 -37.65
C ASP A 558 -29.94 6.15 -37.45
N GLY A 559 -30.79 6.43 -36.46
CA GLY A 559 -32.04 5.69 -36.24
C GLY A 559 -31.88 4.37 -35.47
N ARG A 560 -30.72 4.13 -34.85
CA ARG A 560 -30.48 2.97 -33.98
C ARG A 560 -30.66 3.36 -32.52
N VAL A 561 -31.10 2.39 -31.72
CA VAL A 561 -31.10 2.52 -30.26
C VAL A 561 -29.88 1.78 -29.71
N GLU A 562 -29.12 2.45 -28.86
CA GLU A 562 -27.96 1.91 -28.17
C GLU A 562 -28.20 1.94 -26.66
N VAL A 563 -27.74 0.91 -25.95
CA VAL A 563 -27.78 0.93 -24.48
C VAL A 563 -26.60 1.75 -23.98
N GLU A 564 -26.89 2.85 -23.28
CA GLU A 564 -25.87 3.72 -22.68
C GLU A 564 -25.42 3.17 -21.32
N LYS A 565 -26.37 2.66 -20.52
CA LYS A 565 -26.08 2.12 -19.19
C LYS A 565 -27.16 1.15 -18.71
N VAL A 566 -26.76 0.09 -18.02
CA VAL A 566 -27.68 -0.73 -17.21
C VAL A 566 -27.84 -0.04 -15.86
N LEU A 567 -29.06 0.39 -15.51
CA LEU A 567 -29.32 1.06 -14.24
C LEU A 567 -29.60 0.05 -13.13
N GLU A 568 -30.42 -0.96 -13.42
CA GLU A 568 -30.86 -1.97 -12.44
C GLU A 568 -31.35 -3.22 -13.17
N GLY A 569 -31.15 -4.42 -12.59
CA GLY A 569 -31.75 -5.65 -13.10
C GLY A 569 -31.00 -6.92 -12.72
N GLU A 570 -31.70 -8.05 -12.79
CA GLU A 570 -31.13 -9.37 -12.50
C GLU A 570 -30.12 -9.77 -13.59
N PRO A 571 -28.86 -10.12 -13.26
CA PRO A 571 -27.81 -10.39 -14.24
C PRO A 571 -28.19 -11.43 -15.31
N ALA A 572 -29.00 -12.43 -14.95
CA ALA A 572 -29.47 -13.46 -15.87
C ALA A 572 -30.46 -12.96 -16.95
N LEU A 573 -31.02 -11.74 -16.81
CA LEU A 573 -32.02 -11.15 -17.70
C LEU A 573 -31.52 -9.91 -18.45
N VAL A 574 -30.42 -9.30 -17.97
CA VAL A 574 -29.86 -8.06 -18.52
C VAL A 574 -29.43 -8.24 -19.98
N ASP A 575 -28.74 -9.32 -20.31
CA ASP A 575 -28.26 -9.57 -21.68
C ASP A 575 -29.42 -9.69 -22.68
N ALA A 576 -30.51 -10.32 -22.28
CA ALA A 576 -31.72 -10.43 -23.12
C ALA A 576 -32.37 -9.06 -23.38
N ALA A 577 -32.38 -8.18 -22.39
CA ALA A 577 -32.90 -6.82 -22.54
C ALA A 577 -31.99 -5.97 -23.45
N ILE A 578 -30.67 -6.08 -23.30
CA ILE A 578 -29.68 -5.37 -24.13
C ILE A 578 -29.78 -5.83 -25.59
N ASP A 579 -29.84 -7.14 -25.83
CA ASP A 579 -29.97 -7.72 -27.17
C ASP A 579 -31.24 -7.28 -27.88
N ALA A 580 -32.34 -7.14 -27.14
CA ALA A 580 -33.60 -6.62 -27.67
C ALA A 580 -33.42 -5.17 -28.13
N VAL A 581 -32.93 -4.30 -27.24
CA VAL A 581 -32.74 -2.88 -27.50
C VAL A 581 -31.78 -2.64 -28.67
N ASN A 582 -30.69 -3.39 -28.78
CA ASN A 582 -29.73 -3.24 -29.88
C ASN A 582 -30.32 -3.58 -31.25
N ARG A 583 -31.42 -4.34 -31.29
CA ARG A 583 -32.19 -4.63 -32.52
C ARG A 583 -33.24 -3.57 -32.82
N TRP A 584 -33.51 -2.66 -31.89
CA TRP A 584 -34.51 -1.62 -32.08
C TRP A 584 -34.06 -0.58 -33.11
N ARG A 585 -35.02 -0.13 -33.92
CA ARG A 585 -34.82 0.89 -34.96
C ARG A 585 -35.98 1.86 -34.93
N GLY A 586 -35.72 3.10 -35.33
CA GLY A 586 -36.79 4.05 -35.59
C GLY A 586 -36.29 5.37 -36.14
N THR A 587 -37.12 6.40 -35.97
CA THR A 587 -36.91 7.70 -36.61
C THR A 587 -36.08 8.64 -35.73
N PRO A 588 -34.95 9.19 -36.23
CA PRO A 588 -34.12 10.12 -35.46
C PRO A 588 -34.90 11.39 -35.12
N ALA A 589 -34.61 11.97 -33.96
CA ALA A 589 -35.28 13.19 -33.52
C ALA A 589 -34.69 14.44 -34.20
N TRP A 590 -35.56 15.37 -34.58
CA TRP A 590 -35.19 16.61 -35.24
C TRP A 590 -35.55 17.81 -34.37
N VAL A 591 -34.58 18.69 -34.13
CA VAL A 591 -34.79 19.94 -33.40
C VAL A 591 -34.19 21.08 -34.21
N LYS A 592 -35.03 22.05 -34.60
CA LYS A 592 -34.62 23.20 -35.42
C LYS A 592 -33.84 22.82 -36.69
N GLY A 593 -34.28 21.76 -37.37
CA GLY A 593 -33.68 21.28 -38.63
C GLY A 593 -32.35 20.51 -38.49
N LYS A 594 -31.91 20.21 -37.25
CA LYS A 594 -30.74 19.35 -36.99
C LYS A 594 -31.15 18.08 -36.26
N GLN A 595 -30.52 16.96 -36.62
CA GLN A 595 -30.69 15.69 -35.93
C GLN A 595 -30.04 15.75 -34.55
N VAL A 596 -30.79 15.36 -33.52
CA VAL A 596 -30.34 15.32 -32.13
C VAL A 596 -30.45 13.90 -31.58
N GLU A 597 -29.57 13.59 -30.64
CA GLU A 597 -29.61 12.34 -29.89
C GLU A 597 -30.61 12.49 -28.74
N VAL A 598 -31.42 11.46 -28.53
CA VAL A 598 -32.42 11.41 -27.46
C VAL A 598 -32.03 10.32 -26.48
N VAL A 599 -32.03 10.63 -25.19
CA VAL A 599 -31.75 9.65 -24.14
C VAL A 599 -33.04 9.40 -23.36
N SER A 600 -33.33 8.14 -23.08
CA SER A 600 -34.48 7.74 -22.27
C SER A 600 -34.14 6.54 -21.38
N THR A 601 -34.93 6.35 -20.33
CA THR A 601 -34.81 5.21 -19.43
C THR A 601 -35.97 4.26 -19.69
N LEU A 602 -35.66 3.00 -20.00
CA LEU A 602 -36.63 1.95 -20.31
C LEU A 602 -36.66 0.92 -19.19
N LYS A 603 -37.85 0.53 -18.76
CA LYS A 603 -38.07 -0.59 -17.86
C LYS A 603 -38.69 -1.77 -18.59
N PHE A 604 -38.02 -2.92 -18.53
CA PHE A 604 -38.46 -4.22 -19.04
C PHE A 604 -38.97 -5.08 -17.89
N ASP A 605 -40.11 -5.74 -18.08
CA ASP A 605 -40.67 -6.69 -17.12
C ASP A 605 -40.62 -8.10 -17.70
N PHE A 606 -39.83 -8.98 -17.07
CA PHE A 606 -39.70 -10.38 -17.45
C PHE A 606 -40.58 -11.24 -16.56
N GLN A 607 -41.73 -11.63 -17.11
CA GLN A 607 -42.67 -12.55 -16.48
C GLN A 607 -42.76 -13.85 -17.28
N LEU A 608 -42.77 -14.98 -16.57
CA LEU A 608 -43.07 -16.29 -17.16
C LEU A 608 -44.57 -16.32 -17.50
N ARG A 609 -44.89 -16.55 -18.78
CA ARG A 609 -46.26 -16.75 -19.26
C ARG A 609 -46.69 -18.20 -19.19
#